data_AF-A0A8T5NJW6-F1
#
_entry.id   AF-A0A8T5NJW6-F1
#
_cell.length_a   1.000
_cell.length_b   1.000
_cell.length_c   1.000
_cell.angle_alpha   90.00
_cell.angle_beta   90.00
_cell.angle_gamma   90.00
#
_symmetry.space_group_name_H-M   'P 1'
#
loop_
_entity.id
_entity.type
_entity.pdbx_description
1 polymer ?
#
loop_
_entity_poly.entity_id
_entity_poly.type
_entity_poly.pdbx_seq_one_letter_code
_entity_poly.pdbx_strand_id
1 'polypeptide(L)' 'EIIINAVREIENKIEMTHYQVTIPEKAAVTINGYFAGQRSPIANLYLVGTDTDNRSMGVTRAGYSILELLKVMKEDKNL' A
#
# COMPACT_ATOMS: atom_id res chain seq x y z
N GLU A 1 -15.51 -3.76 -14.70
CA GLU A 1 -16.30 -3.40 -15.90
C GLU A 1 -17.80 -3.34 -15.68
N ILE A 2 -18.44 -4.31 -15.00
CA ILE A 2 -19.91 -4.37 -14.88
C ILE A 2 -20.53 -3.08 -14.30
N ILE A 3 -19.98 -2.54 -13.21
CA ILE A 3 -20.51 -1.32 -12.57
C ILE A 3 -20.32 -0.08 -13.46
N ILE A 4 -19.15 0.04 -14.11
CA ILE A 4 -18.83 1.16 -15.01
C ILE A 4 -19.80 1.19 -16.19
N ASN A 5 -20.15 0.02 -16.72
CA ASN A 5 -21.11 -0.09 -17.83
C ASN A 5 -22.56 0.13 -17.39
N ALA A 6 -22.90 -0.17 -16.14
CA ALA A 6 -24.26 -0.02 -15.60
C ALA A 6 -24.60 1.42 -15.23
N VAL A 7 -23.61 2.23 -14.82
CA VAL A 7 -23.82 3.62 -14.41
C VAL A 7 -22.91 4.53 -15.24
N ARG A 8 -23.51 5.25 -16.19
CA ARG A 8 -22.77 6.18 -17.06
C ARG A 8 -22.09 7.26 -16.21
N GLU A 9 -20.86 7.61 -16.59
CA GLU A 9 -20.04 8.65 -15.96
C GLU A 9 -19.65 8.39 -14.49
N ILE A 10 -19.89 7.17 -13.96
CA ILE A 10 -19.50 6.85 -12.58
C ILE A 10 -18.00 6.93 -12.35
N GLU A 11 -17.20 6.74 -13.41
CA GLU A 11 -15.75 6.93 -13.40
C GLU A 11 -15.32 8.33 -12.95
N ASN A 12 -16.12 9.37 -13.25
CA ASN A 12 -15.88 10.75 -12.79
C ASN A 12 -16.20 10.96 -11.30
N LYS A 13 -16.70 9.93 -10.62
CA LYS A 13 -17.06 9.93 -9.19
C LYS A 13 -16.19 8.94 -8.38
N ILE A 14 -15.21 8.30 -9.00
CA ILE A 14 -14.31 7.37 -8.31
C ILE A 14 -13.15 8.16 -7.69
N GLU A 15 -13.19 8.29 -6.36
CA GLU A 15 -12.10 8.91 -5.58
C GLU A 15 -10.94 7.93 -5.34
N MET A 16 -11.21 6.62 -5.33
CA MET A 16 -10.20 5.58 -5.08
C MET A 16 -10.55 4.31 -5.85
N THR A 17 -9.56 3.76 -6.56
CA THR A 17 -9.68 2.42 -7.16
C THR A 17 -8.84 1.43 -6.35
N HIS A 18 -9.49 0.41 -5.80
CA HIS A 18 -8.82 -0.65 -5.06
C HIS A 18 -8.65 -1.90 -5.94
N TYR A 19 -7.39 -2.33 -6.11
CA TYR A 19 -7.05 -3.57 -6.77
C TYR A 19 -6.54 -4.56 -5.72
N GLN A 20 -7.18 -5.73 -5.63
CA GLN A 20 -6.72 -6.84 -4.78
C GLN A 20 -6.37 -8.04 -5.64
N VAL A 21 -5.13 -8.49 -5.55
CA VAL A 21 -4.67 -9.75 -6.14
C VAL A 21 -4.42 -10.71 -4.99
N THR A 22 -5.28 -11.73 -4.84
CA THR A 22 -5.09 -12.75 -3.82
C THR A 22 -4.00 -13.72 -4.30
N ILE A 23 -2.82 -13.64 -3.69
CA ILE A 23 -1.75 -14.61 -3.89
C ILE A 23 -1.83 -15.61 -2.73
N PRO A 24 -1.84 -16.93 -2.97
CA PRO A 24 -1.81 -17.90 -1.89
C PRO A 24 -0.56 -17.68 -1.03
N GLU A 25 -0.76 -17.70 0.29
CA GLU A 25 0.32 -17.48 1.26
C GLU A 25 1.45 -18.50 1.03
N LYS A 26 2.66 -18.00 0.81
CA LYS A 26 3.87 -18.81 0.72
C LYS A 26 4.79 -18.41 1.86
N ALA A 27 5.04 -19.34 2.78
CA ALA A 27 6.09 -19.16 3.77
C ALA A 27 7.44 -19.23 3.07
N ALA A 28 8.08 -18.08 2.87
CA ALA A 28 9.43 -17.99 2.35
C ALA A 28 10.37 -17.55 3.48
N VAL A 29 11.52 -18.22 3.59
CA VAL A 29 12.60 -17.83 4.50
C VAL A 29 13.64 -17.07 3.69
N THR A 30 13.87 -15.81 4.04
CA THR A 30 14.88 -14.98 3.40
C THR A 30 16.06 -14.79 4.35
N ILE A 31 17.25 -15.25 3.95
CA ILE A 31 18.51 -14.97 4.66
C ILE A 31 18.99 -13.59 4.22
N ASN A 32 19.30 -12.70 5.15
CA ASN A 32 19.65 -11.29 4.91
C ASN A 32 18.54 -10.47 4.21
N GLY A 33 17.28 -10.84 4.43
CA GLY A 33 16.14 -10.01 4.01
C GLY A 33 16.14 -8.66 4.73
N TYR A 34 15.62 -7.64 4.07
CA TYR A 34 15.41 -6.32 4.67
C TYR A 34 13.93 -5.95 4.58
N PHE A 35 13.47 -5.14 5.53
CA PHE A 35 12.14 -4.53 5.47
C PHE A 35 12.15 -3.39 4.48
N ALA A 36 11.23 -3.40 3.51
CA ALA A 36 11.12 -2.31 2.56
C ALA A 36 10.70 -1.01 3.28
N GLY A 37 11.19 0.15 2.82
CA GLY A 37 10.70 1.43 3.28
C GLY A 37 9.39 1.84 2.59
N GLN A 38 8.78 2.92 3.06
CA GLN A 38 7.51 3.43 2.50
C GLN A 38 7.69 4.02 1.10
N ARG A 39 8.87 4.55 0.77
CA ARG A 39 9.20 5.04 -0.58
C ARG A 39 9.56 3.86 -1.49
N SER A 40 8.82 3.69 -2.57
CA SER A 40 9.24 2.81 -3.66
C SER A 40 10.13 3.57 -4.66
N PRO A 41 10.88 2.89 -5.53
CA PRO A 41 11.59 3.51 -6.65
C PRO A 41 10.66 4.16 -7.70
N ILE A 42 9.36 3.85 -7.65
CA ILE A 42 8.36 4.38 -8.58
C ILE A 42 7.73 5.62 -7.95
N ALA A 43 7.79 6.75 -8.66
CA ALA A 43 7.21 8.00 -8.20
C ALA A 43 5.70 7.85 -7.92
N ASN A 44 5.24 8.42 -6.81
CA ASN A 44 3.84 8.37 -6.35
C ASN A 44 3.31 6.95 -6.07
N LEU A 45 4.19 5.95 -5.99
CA LEU A 45 3.87 4.62 -5.50
C LEU A 45 4.54 4.41 -4.15
N TYR A 46 3.72 4.17 -3.14
CA TYR A 46 4.19 3.97 -1.78
C TYR A 46 3.82 2.59 -1.26
N LEU A 47 4.62 2.11 -0.32
CA LEU A 47 4.47 0.79 0.27
C LEU A 47 3.97 0.92 1.72
N VAL A 48 2.99 0.09 2.06
CA VAL A 48 2.45 -0.04 3.42
C VAL A 48 2.16 -1.50 3.72
N GLY A 49 2.04 -1.83 5.00
CA GLY A 49 1.80 -3.19 5.48
C GLY A 49 2.89 -3.67 6.43
N THR A 50 2.74 -4.91 6.90
CA THR A 50 3.63 -5.49 7.91
C THR A 50 5.08 -5.60 7.46
N ASP A 51 5.30 -5.74 6.16
CA ASP A 51 6.63 -5.95 5.57
C ASP A 51 7.37 -4.64 5.31
N THR A 52 6.71 -3.51 5.59
CA THR A 52 7.27 -2.16 5.41
C THR A 52 7.72 -1.49 6.71
N ASP A 53 7.57 -2.21 7.83
CA ASP A 53 7.85 -1.67 9.16
C ASP A 53 8.54 -2.72 10.03
N ASN A 54 9.70 -2.37 10.57
CA ASN A 54 10.54 -3.30 11.33
C ASN A 54 10.09 -3.47 12.80
N ARG A 55 9.08 -2.73 13.27
CA ARG A 55 8.57 -2.82 14.64
C ARG A 55 7.83 -4.13 14.87
N SER A 56 8.10 -4.83 15.97
CA SER A 56 7.49 -6.14 16.25
C SER A 56 6.03 -6.03 16.71
N MET A 57 5.05 -6.03 15.79
CA MET A 57 3.63 -5.85 16.17
C MET A 57 2.55 -6.22 15.11
N GLY A 58 2.46 -7.44 14.57
CA GLY A 58 1.31 -7.94 13.74
C GLY A 58 0.45 -6.91 12.97
N VAL A 59 -0.86 -6.83 13.29
CA VAL A 59 -1.80 -5.85 12.67
C VAL A 59 -1.49 -4.39 13.06
N THR A 60 -1.07 -4.16 14.31
CA THR A 60 -0.71 -2.82 14.79
C THR A 60 0.42 -2.19 13.97
N ARG A 61 1.37 -3.01 13.51
CA ARG A 61 2.49 -2.66 12.64
C ARG A 61 2.00 -2.21 11.27
N ALA A 62 1.01 -2.90 10.70
CA ALA A 62 0.38 -2.41 9.46
C ALA A 62 -0.25 -1.03 9.68
N GLY A 63 -0.91 -0.79 10.82
CA GLY A 63 -1.41 0.54 11.19
C GLY A 63 -0.31 1.60 11.29
N TYR A 64 0.80 1.29 11.96
CA TYR A 64 1.95 2.20 12.05
C TYR A 64 2.58 2.52 10.70
N SER A 65 2.62 1.57 9.76
CA SER A 65 3.14 1.81 8.41
C SER A 65 2.37 2.90 7.66
N ILE A 66 1.06 3.06 7.93
CA ILE A 66 0.22 4.14 7.37
C ILE A 66 0.66 5.50 7.92
N LEU A 67 1.02 5.59 9.20
CA LEU A 67 1.49 6.85 9.77
C LEU A 67 2.84 7.27 9.18
N GLU A 68 3.73 6.32 8.91
CA GLU A 68 4.99 6.60 8.21
C GLU A 68 4.75 6.99 6.74
N LEU A 69 3.81 6.32 6.06
CA LEU A 69 3.39 6.70 4.71
C LEU A 69 2.96 8.17 4.65
N LEU A 70 2.07 8.60 5.55
CA LEU A 70 1.56 9.97 5.56
C LEU A 70 2.66 11.01 5.75
N LYS A 71 3.68 10.71 6.58
CA LYS A 71 4.85 11.57 6.74
C LYS A 71 5.65 11.66 5.45
N VAL A 72 5.94 10.52 4.82
CA VAL A 72 6.71 10.43 3.59
C VAL A 72 5.99 11.14 2.43
N MET A 73 4.68 10.97 2.28
CA MET A 73 3.88 11.67 1.27
C MET A 73 3.93 13.20 1.47
N LYS A 74 3.89 13.65 2.72
CA LYS A 74 3.99 15.07 3.06
C LYS A 74 5.38 15.64 2.73
N GLU A 75 6.45 14.90 3.00
CA GLU A 75 7.82 15.26 2.61
C GLU A 75 7.97 15.36 1.08
N ASP A 76 7.32 14.45 0.36
CA ASP A 76 7.31 14.41 -1.10
C ASP A 76 6.35 15.43 -1.74
N LYS A 77 5.61 16.20 -0.93
CA LYS A 77 4.60 17.20 -1.37
C LYS A 77 3.45 16.61 -2.19
N ASN A 78 3.09 15.37 -1.88
CA ASN A 78 2.00 14.62 -2.50
C ASN A 78 0.76 14.51 -1.59
N LEU A 79 0.69 15.37 -0.55
CA LEU A 79 -0.40 15.49 0.41
C LEU A 79 -0.85 16.94 0.54
#